data_AF-H6MT59-F1
#
_entry.id   AF-H6MT59-F1
#
_cell.length_a   1.000
_cell.length_b   1.000
_cell.length_c   1.000
_cell.angle_alpha   90.00
_cell.angle_beta   90.00
_cell.angle_gamma   90.00
#
_symmetry.space_group_name_H-M   'P 1'
#
loop_
_entity.id
_entity.type
_entity.pdbx_description
1 polymer ?
#
loop_
_entity_poly.entity_id
_entity_poly.type
_entity_poly.pdbx_seq_one_letter_code
_entity_poly.pdbx_strand_id
1 'polypeptide(L)' 'MLDSEATPGGAWAHFSEVIGDGFRSLTPGQEVEFEYEERAVDEYPYRANNIRGR' A
#
# COMPACT_ATOMS: atom_id res chain seq x y z
N MET A 1 2.08 2.95 -5.46
CA MET A 1 0.63 3.01 -5.16
C MET A 1 0.09 1.59 -5.14
N LEU A 2 -0.86 1.30 -4.26
CA LEU A 2 -1.69 0.09 -4.33
C LEU A 2 -3.04 0.45 -4.94
N ASP A 3 -3.50 -0.37 -5.88
CA ASP A 3 -4.81 -0.24 -6.52
C ASP A 3 -5.82 -1.18 -5.85
N SER A 4 -7.04 -0.70 -5.63
CA SER A 4 -8.15 -1.45 -5.04
C SER A 4 -9.45 -0.70 -5.23
N GLU A 5 -10.55 -1.44 -5.44
CA GLU A 5 -11.90 -0.87 -5.51
C GLU A 5 -12.30 -0.13 -4.23
N ALA A 6 -11.74 -0.52 -3.07
CA ALA A 6 -12.01 0.11 -1.78
C ALA A 6 -11.28 1.45 -1.59
N THR A 7 -10.24 1.73 -2.38
CA THR A 7 -9.43 2.95 -2.31
C THR A 7 -9.37 3.60 -3.69
N PRO A 8 -10.46 4.20 -4.18
CA PRO A 8 -10.51 4.81 -5.50
C PRO A 8 -9.48 5.95 -5.62
N GLY A 9 -8.72 5.99 -6.72
CA GLY A 9 -7.59 6.90 -6.87
C GLY A 9 -6.30 6.41 -6.20
N GLY A 10 -6.34 5.21 -5.60
CA GLY A 10 -5.19 4.47 -5.09
C GLY A 10 -4.73 4.87 -3.70
N ALA A 11 -4.00 3.96 -3.07
CA ALA A 11 -3.38 4.18 -1.78
C ALA A 11 -1.86 4.39 -1.92
N TRP A 12 -1.34 5.44 -1.31
CA TRP A 12 0.11 5.64 -1.19
C TRP A 12 0.69 4.57 -0.26
N ALA A 13 1.78 3.94 -0.68
CA ALA A 13 2.43 2.85 0.04
C ALA A 13 3.90 3.17 0.27
N HIS A 14 4.28 3.21 1.55
CA HIS A 14 5.68 3.34 1.95
C HIS A 14 6.28 1.97 2.21
N PHE A 15 7.56 1.77 1.88
CA PHE A 15 8.24 0.48 2.10
C PHE A 15 8.30 0.06 3.57
N SER A 16 8.22 1.02 4.52
CA SER A 16 8.22 0.69 5.95
C SER A 16 6.98 -0.07 6.39
N GLU A 17 5.86 0.11 5.68
CA GLU A 17 4.57 -0.54 5.96
C GLU A 17 4.51 -1.96 5.41
N VAL A 18 5.46 -2.38 4.57
CA VAL A 18 5.55 -3.74 4.05
C VAL A 18 6.08 -4.67 5.14
N ILE A 19 5.28 -5.68 5.47
CA ILE A 19 5.60 -6.66 6.50
C ILE A 19 6.56 -7.70 5.92
N GLY A 20 7.75 -7.80 6.52
CA GLY A 20 8.78 -8.76 6.13
C GLY A 20 10.15 -8.42 6.72
N ASP A 21 11.06 -9.38 6.62
CA ASP A 21 12.44 -9.23 7.05
C ASP A 21 13.35 -8.80 5.88
N GLY A 22 14.46 -8.14 6.19
CA GLY A 22 15.44 -7.71 5.18
C GLY A 22 14.96 -6.53 4.32
N PHE A 23 15.32 -6.55 3.03
CA PHE A 23 14.94 -5.48 2.10
C PHE A 23 13.47 -5.62 1.71
N ARG A 24 12.66 -4.65 2.10
CA ARG A 24 11.20 -4.64 1.91
C ARG A 24 10.85 -3.95 0.60
N SER A 25 10.38 -4.72 -0.37
CA SER A 25 9.90 -4.19 -1.64
C SER A 25 8.67 -4.96 -2.14
N LEU A 26 7.93 -4.30 -3.02
CA LEU A 26 6.87 -4.91 -3.82
C LEU A 26 7.29 -4.89 -5.29
N THR A 27 6.84 -5.88 -6.05
CA THR A 27 6.98 -5.88 -7.51
C THR A 27 5.68 -5.43 -8.18
N PRO A 28 5.73 -4.73 -9.33
CA PRO A 28 4.52 -4.42 -10.08
C PRO A 28 3.72 -5.68 -10.42
N GLY A 29 2.42 -5.66 -10.15
CA GLY A 29 1.52 -6.81 -10.35
C GLY A 29 1.50 -7.82 -9.20
N GLN A 30 2.27 -7.62 -8.13
CA GLN A 30 2.18 -8.43 -6.92
C GLN A 30 0.85 -8.20 -6.20
N GLU A 31 0.11 -9.28 -5.93
CA GLU A 31 -1.08 -9.23 -5.08
C GLU A 31 -0.68 -9.05 -3.61
N VAL A 32 -1.38 -8.14 -2.92
CA VAL A 32 -1.15 -7.83 -1.51
C VAL A 32 -2.46 -7.60 -0.78
N GLU A 33 -2.43 -7.82 0.53
CA GLU A 33 -3.45 -7.37 1.47
C GLU A 33 -2.91 -6.20 2.30
N PHE A 34 -3.74 -5.21 2.59
CA PHE A 34 -3.33 -4.03 3.36
C PHE A 34 -4.51 -3.40 4.09
N GLU A 35 -4.20 -2.62 5.13
CA GLU A 35 -5.14 -1.72 5.81
C GLU A 35 -4.98 -0.30 5.26
N TYR A 36 -6.00 0.55 5.34
CA TYR A 36 -5.91 1.91 4.82
C TYR A 36 -6.58 2.96 5.71
N GLU A 37 -6.11 4.21 5.59
CA GLU A 37 -6.73 5.40 6.19
C GLU A 37 -6.95 6.50 5.12
N GLU A 38 -8.02 7.28 5.28
CA GLU A 38 -8.30 8.50 4.51
C GLU A 38 -7.39 9.65 4.96
N ARG A 39 -6.08 9.48 4.74
CA ARG A 39 -5.08 10.51 4.98
C ARG A 39 -4.37 10.79 3.68
N ALA A 40 -4.71 11.92 3.06
CA ALA A 40 -4.11 12.34 1.81
C ALA A 40 -2.59 12.52 1.96
N VAL A 41 -1.84 11.92 1.04
CA VAL A 41 -0.39 12.10 0.90
C VAL A 41 -0.13 12.50 -0.55
N ASP A 42 0.31 13.74 -0.75
CA ASP A 42 0.46 14.36 -2.07
C ASP A 42 -0.81 14.23 -2.93
N GLU A 43 -0.75 13.42 -3.99
CA GLU A 43 -1.83 13.17 -4.95
C GLU A 43 -2.73 11.98 -4.58
N TYR A 44 -2.38 11.21 -3.56
CA TYR A 44 -3.09 9.99 -3.17
C TYR A 44 -4.10 10.29 -2.05
N PRO A 45 -5.39 9.94 -2.21
CA PRO A 45 -6.41 10.19 -1.19
C PRO A 45 -6.29 9.27 0.03
N TYR A 46 -5.65 8.10 -0.13
CA TYR A 46 -5.50 7.10 0.92
C TYR A 46 -4.04 6.79 1.21
N ARG A 47 -3.76 6.38 2.44
CA ARG A 47 -2.47 5.80 2.85
C ARG A 47 -2.65 4.34 3.24
N ALA A 48 -1.83 3.46 2.66
CA ALA A 48 -1.77 2.04 2.99
C ALA A 48 -0.83 1.77 4.16
N ASN A 49 -1.24 0.87 5.05
CA ASN A 49 -0.51 0.40 6.22
C ASN A 49 -0.54 -1.14 6.27
N ASN A 50 0.35 -1.76 7.03
CA ASN A 50 0.33 -3.21 7.29
C ASN A 50 0.26 -4.08 6.01
N ILE A 51 1.09 -3.78 5.01
CA ILE A 51 1.03 -4.40 3.68
C ILE A 51 1.67 -5.79 3.71
N ARG A 52 0.94 -6.82 3.28
CA ARG A 52 1.35 -8.23 3.30
C ARG A 52 1.22 -8.84 1.91
N GLY A 53 2.25 -9.55 1.45
CA GLY A 53 2.19 -10.32 0.20
C GLY A 53 1.24 -11.52 0.33
N ARG A 54 0.56 -11.85 -0.76
CA ARG A 54 -0.27 -13.06 -0.86
C ARG A 54 0.53 -14.27 -1.36
#